data_AF-A0AAU7VMI1-F1
#
_entry.id   AF-A0AAU7VMI1-F1
#
_cell.length_a   1.000
_cell.length_b   1.000
_cell.length_c   1.000
_cell.angle_alpha   90.00
_cell.angle_beta   90.00
_cell.angle_gamma   90.00
#
_symmetry.space_group_name_H-M   'P 1'
#
loop_
_entity.id
_entity.type
_entity.pdbx_description
1 polymer ?
#
loop_
_entity_poly.entity_id
_entity_poly.type
_entity_poly.pdbx_seq_one_letter_code
_entity_poly.pdbx_strand_id
1 'polypeptide(L)'
;MGKYSKKIIYKGELALELKDCLKHFIQLELKAAKFYEEIAKNNKGEIAQVAKKFQKEETSHAQKLKELLTTAELVMDSTINKEVLLMSQYGIDVNLFGKELKVDTRKQLFTFALQAEKDSILMYQELVSQVPKNSKPYRLFSDLIKEERGHMFFILKQLHELS
;
A
#
# COMPACT_ATOMS: atom_id res chain seq x y z
N MET A 1 15.34 36.02 -13.28
CA MET A 1 15.28 35.02 -14.37
C MET A 1 15.32 33.62 -13.76
N GLY A 2 14.14 33.06 -13.43
CA GLY A 2 14.02 31.73 -12.85
C GLY A 2 13.96 30.66 -13.94
N LYS A 3 14.94 29.75 -13.94
CA LYS A 3 15.06 28.63 -14.89
C LYS A 3 14.07 27.53 -14.54
N TYR A 4 13.22 27.18 -15.51
CA TYR A 4 12.52 25.92 -15.77
C TYR A 4 12.25 24.96 -14.59
N SER A 5 10.97 24.77 -14.25
CA SER A 5 10.41 23.41 -14.16
C SER A 5 9.31 23.30 -15.19
N LYS A 6 9.62 22.71 -16.35
CA LYS A 6 8.63 22.38 -17.38
C LYS A 6 7.55 21.53 -16.71
N LYS A 7 6.35 22.09 -16.59
CA LYS A 7 5.14 21.31 -16.35
C LYS A 7 5.02 20.41 -17.58
N ILE A 8 5.38 19.14 -17.47
CA ILE A 8 5.11 18.16 -18.52
C ILE A 8 3.59 18.05 -18.56
N ILE A 9 2.99 18.77 -19.50
CA ILE A 9 1.58 18.61 -19.82
C ILE A 9 1.54 17.38 -20.71
N TYR A 10 1.25 16.22 -20.11
CA TYR A 10 1.00 14.99 -20.83
C TYR A 10 -0.26 15.16 -21.67
N LYS A 11 -0.07 15.59 -22.93
CA LYS A 11 -1.12 15.64 -23.95
C LYS A 11 -1.42 14.21 -24.37
N GLY A 12 -2.49 13.64 -23.84
CA GLY A 12 -3.15 12.44 -24.38
C GLY A 12 -3.04 11.15 -23.56
N GLU A 13 -2.68 11.21 -22.27
CA GLU A 13 -2.37 10.01 -21.50
C GLU A 13 -3.45 9.69 -20.46
N LEU A 14 -4.04 8.50 -20.61
CA LEU A 14 -4.73 7.65 -19.64
C LEU A 14 -4.81 8.22 -18.19
N ALA A 15 -5.77 9.11 -17.96
CA ALA A 15 -6.15 9.61 -16.64
C ALA A 15 -7.17 8.67 -15.96
N LEU A 16 -7.08 8.51 -14.63
CA LEU A 16 -8.11 7.90 -13.78
C LEU A 16 -8.58 8.88 -12.73
N GLU A 17 -9.84 8.82 -12.35
CA GLU A 17 -10.32 9.57 -11.19
C GLU A 17 -9.69 9.00 -9.91
N LEU A 18 -9.24 9.88 -8.99
CA LEU A 18 -8.67 9.43 -7.71
C LEU A 18 -9.60 8.47 -6.97
N LYS A 19 -10.92 8.64 -7.07
CA LYS A 19 -11.90 7.75 -6.43
C LYS A 19 -11.77 6.29 -6.89
N ASP A 20 -11.47 6.06 -8.17
CA ASP A 20 -11.31 4.71 -8.71
C ASP A 20 -9.95 4.12 -8.33
N CYS A 21 -8.94 4.97 -8.25
CA CYS A 21 -7.63 4.63 -7.69
C CYS A 21 -7.75 4.20 -6.21
N LEU A 22 -8.47 4.97 -5.39
CA LEU A 22 -8.75 4.64 -4.00
C LEU A 22 -9.51 3.31 -3.85
N LYS A 23 -10.54 3.06 -4.67
CA LYS A 23 -11.25 1.77 -4.66
C LYS A 23 -10.30 0.62 -4.94
N HIS A 24 -9.37 0.77 -5.88
CA HIS A 24 -8.38 -0.24 -6.18
C HIS A 24 -7.47 -0.51 -4.98
N PHE A 25 -6.92 0.54 -4.36
CA PHE A 25 -6.06 0.41 -3.18
C PHE A 25 -6.78 -0.21 -1.98
N ILE A 26 -8.03 0.17 -1.72
CA ILE A 26 -8.86 -0.49 -0.70
C ILE A 26 -8.94 -2.00 -0.96
N GLN A 27 -9.07 -2.45 -2.21
CA GLN A 27 -9.08 -3.89 -2.52
C GLN A 27 -7.72 -4.55 -2.30
N LEU A 28 -6.61 -3.84 -2.51
CA LEU A 28 -5.27 -4.38 -2.24
C LEU A 28 -5.06 -4.56 -0.73
N GLU A 29 -5.40 -3.56 0.07
CA GLU A 29 -5.33 -3.64 1.54
C GLU A 29 -6.19 -4.79 2.08
N LEU A 30 -7.42 -4.94 1.57
CA LEU A 30 -8.30 -6.04 1.99
C LEU A 30 -7.77 -7.42 1.56
N LYS A 31 -7.09 -7.53 0.42
CA LYS A 31 -6.44 -8.77 -0.01
C LYS A 31 -5.24 -9.10 0.88
N ALA A 32 -4.42 -8.12 1.23
CA ALA A 32 -3.31 -8.28 2.16
C ALA A 32 -3.81 -8.70 3.55
N ALA A 33 -4.86 -8.04 4.07
CA ALA A 33 -5.50 -8.43 5.32
C ALA A 33 -5.97 -9.89 5.30
N LYS A 34 -6.68 -10.29 4.24
CA LYS A 34 -7.15 -11.67 4.08
C LYS A 34 -5.99 -12.68 4.01
N PHE A 35 -4.90 -12.33 3.34
CA PHE A 35 -3.72 -13.18 3.27
C PHE A 35 -3.11 -13.41 4.66
N TYR A 36 -2.90 -12.36 5.44
CA TYR A 36 -2.40 -12.49 6.81
C TYR A 36 -3.39 -13.24 7.72
N GLU A 37 -4.69 -13.08 7.50
CA GLU A 37 -5.72 -13.87 8.18
C GLU A 37 -5.54 -15.37 7.90
N GLU A 38 -5.33 -15.76 6.64
CA GLU A 38 -5.11 -17.16 6.26
C GLU A 38 -3.79 -17.72 6.82
N ILE A 39 -2.71 -16.93 6.84
CA ILE A 39 -1.47 -17.33 7.53
C ILE A 39 -1.73 -17.58 9.01
N ALA A 40 -2.46 -16.67 9.67
CA ALA A 40 -2.76 -16.78 11.09
C ALA A 40 -3.66 -17.98 11.43
N LYS A 41 -4.57 -18.37 10.54
CA LYS A 41 -5.41 -19.58 10.69
C LYS A 41 -4.61 -20.86 10.56
N ASN A 42 -3.66 -20.90 9.63
CA ASN A 42 -2.90 -22.10 9.29
C ASN A 42 -1.61 -22.29 10.10
N ASN A 43 -1.24 -21.32 10.94
CA ASN A 43 -0.06 -21.36 11.79
C ASN A 43 -0.41 -21.24 13.28
N LYS A 44 0.59 -21.46 14.15
CA LYS A 44 0.47 -21.30 15.61
C LYS A 44 1.63 -20.47 16.16
N GLY A 45 1.52 -20.10 17.44
CA GLY A 45 2.58 -19.38 18.15
C GLY A 45 2.88 -18.02 17.52
N GLU A 46 4.15 -17.67 17.46
CA GLU A 46 4.63 -16.36 17.04
C GLU A 46 4.23 -15.98 15.60
N ILE A 47 4.29 -16.92 14.65
CA ILE A 47 3.89 -16.68 13.25
C ILE A 47 2.43 -16.21 13.18
N ALA A 48 1.54 -16.89 13.89
CA ALA A 48 0.13 -16.53 13.93
C ALA A 48 -0.12 -15.20 14.65
N GLN A 49 0.65 -14.87 15.68
CA GLN A 49 0.54 -13.60 16.40
C GLN A 49 0.98 -12.42 15.52
N VAL A 50 2.11 -12.55 14.84
CA VAL A 50 2.63 -11.53 13.93
C VAL A 50 1.68 -11.33 12.75
N ALA A 51 1.20 -12.42 12.13
CA ALA A 51 0.24 -12.33 11.03
C ALA A 51 -1.07 -11.62 11.46
N LYS A 52 -1.60 -11.89 12.66
CA LYS A 52 -2.75 -11.15 13.21
C LYS A 52 -2.48 -9.66 13.41
N LYS A 53 -1.24 -9.28 13.71
CA LYS A 53 -0.87 -7.86 13.83
C LYS A 53 -0.93 -7.18 12.48
N PHE A 54 -0.26 -7.74 11.47
CA PHE A 54 -0.30 -7.21 10.09
C PHE A 54 -1.73 -7.18 9.55
N GLN A 55 -2.53 -8.24 9.72
CA GLN A 55 -3.95 -8.26 9.34
C GLN A 55 -4.72 -7.03 9.87
N LYS A 56 -4.49 -6.66 11.14
CA LYS A 56 -5.16 -5.51 11.76
C LYS A 56 -4.69 -4.18 11.16
N GLU A 57 -3.40 -4.07 10.85
CA GLU A 57 -2.82 -2.88 10.22
C GLU A 57 -3.38 -2.68 8.81
N GLU A 58 -3.39 -3.72 7.96
CA GLU A 58 -3.99 -3.63 6.62
C GLU A 58 -5.50 -3.32 6.65
N THR A 59 -6.21 -3.87 7.64
CA THR A 59 -7.63 -3.53 7.84
C THR A 59 -7.79 -2.05 8.22
N SER A 60 -6.87 -1.51 9.03
CA SER A 60 -6.85 -0.10 9.40
C SER A 60 -6.54 0.79 8.20
N HIS A 61 -5.58 0.42 7.34
CA HIS A 61 -5.26 1.14 6.11
C HIS A 61 -6.47 1.19 5.17
N ALA A 62 -7.11 0.04 4.93
CA ALA A 62 -8.34 -0.05 4.13
C ALA A 62 -9.43 0.87 4.68
N GLN A 63 -9.58 0.95 6.01
CA GLN A 63 -10.57 1.80 6.66
C GLN A 63 -10.25 3.29 6.49
N LYS A 64 -8.99 3.71 6.69
CA LYS A 64 -8.56 5.10 6.44
C LYS A 64 -8.79 5.52 4.99
N LEU A 65 -8.52 4.64 4.03
CA LEU A 65 -8.79 4.88 2.61
C LEU A 65 -10.30 4.96 2.30
N LYS A 66 -11.14 4.12 2.93
CA LYS A 66 -12.60 4.20 2.82
C LYS A 66 -13.15 5.51 3.39
N GLU A 67 -12.64 5.94 4.54
CA GLU A 67 -13.02 7.22 5.14
C GLU A 67 -12.64 8.38 4.22
N LEU A 68 -11.45 8.34 3.61
CA LEU A 68 -11.10 9.31 2.59
C LEU A 68 -12.08 9.27 1.42
N LEU A 69 -12.44 8.07 0.93
CA LEU A 69 -13.38 7.86 -0.18
C LEU A 69 -14.79 8.45 0.09
N THR A 70 -15.23 8.48 1.34
CA THR A 70 -16.56 9.00 1.72
C THR A 70 -16.55 10.48 2.09
N THR A 71 -15.38 11.12 2.19
CA THR A 71 -15.34 12.56 2.49
C THR A 71 -15.90 13.39 1.33
N ALA A 72 -16.76 14.36 1.64
CA ALA A 72 -17.31 15.32 0.67
C ALA A 72 -16.24 16.18 -0.02
N GLU A 73 -15.00 16.18 0.49
CA GLU A 73 -13.83 16.85 -0.09
C GLU A 73 -13.14 16.05 -1.21
N LEU A 74 -13.69 14.90 -1.61
CA LEU A 74 -13.39 14.28 -2.90
C LEU A 74 -14.00 15.05 -4.09
N VAL A 75 -14.21 16.36 -3.94
CA VAL A 75 -14.26 17.32 -5.05
C VAL A 75 -12.85 17.48 -5.61
N MET A 76 -12.32 16.39 -6.16
CA MET A 76 -11.15 16.45 -6.98
C MET A 76 -11.49 15.76 -8.29
N ASP A 77 -11.75 16.58 -9.32
CA ASP A 77 -11.38 16.29 -10.71
C ASP A 77 -9.83 16.16 -10.84
N SER A 78 -9.17 15.56 -9.84
CA SER A 78 -7.77 15.23 -9.91
C SER A 78 -7.68 13.88 -10.59
N THR A 79 -7.20 13.92 -11.82
CA THR A 79 -6.79 12.74 -12.54
C THR A 79 -5.47 12.23 -11.99
N ILE A 80 -5.41 10.97 -11.59
CA ILE A 80 -4.19 10.24 -11.28
C ILE A 80 -3.69 9.57 -12.56
N ASN A 81 -2.37 9.58 -12.76
CA ASN A 81 -1.71 8.87 -13.83
C ASN A 81 -1.93 7.35 -13.66
N LYS A 82 -2.35 6.65 -14.73
CA LYS A 82 -2.55 5.20 -14.72
C LYS A 82 -1.30 4.39 -14.40
N GLU A 83 -0.10 4.96 -14.49
CA GLU A 83 1.14 4.31 -14.03
C GLU A 83 1.04 3.81 -12.59
N VAL A 84 0.37 4.54 -11.70
CA VAL A 84 0.14 4.13 -10.30
C VAL A 84 -0.60 2.79 -10.23
N LEU A 85 -1.61 2.62 -11.09
CA LEU A 85 -2.39 1.39 -11.15
C LEU A 85 -1.59 0.25 -11.81
N LEU A 86 -0.74 0.56 -12.78
CA LEU A 86 0.15 -0.45 -13.37
C LEU A 86 1.18 -0.91 -12.35
N MET A 87 1.79 0.02 -11.62
CA MET A 87 2.72 -0.29 -10.52
C MET A 87 2.06 -1.17 -9.47
N SER A 88 0.79 -0.94 -9.13
CA SER A 88 0.09 -1.79 -8.17
C SER A 88 -0.28 -3.18 -8.71
N GLN A 89 -0.47 -3.32 -10.04
CA GLN A 89 -0.73 -4.59 -10.70
C GLN A 89 0.52 -5.45 -10.88
N TYR A 90 1.70 -4.82 -11.04
CA TYR A 90 2.97 -5.51 -11.29
C TYR A 90 3.92 -5.55 -10.08
N GLY A 91 3.81 -4.58 -9.16
CA GLY A 91 4.64 -4.48 -7.95
C GLY A 91 4.17 -5.45 -6.87
N ILE A 92 2.88 -5.49 -6.64
CA ILE A 92 2.27 -6.60 -5.92
C ILE A 92 2.16 -7.73 -6.93
N ASP A 93 2.95 -8.79 -6.79
CA ASP A 93 2.59 -10.06 -7.43
C ASP A 93 1.30 -10.53 -6.74
N VAL A 94 0.16 -9.98 -7.16
CA VAL A 94 -1.18 -10.32 -6.70
C VAL A 94 -1.48 -11.79 -6.96
N ASN A 95 -0.66 -12.48 -7.77
CA ASN A 95 -0.70 -13.94 -7.90
C ASN A 95 -0.07 -14.67 -6.70
N LEU A 96 0.74 -14.02 -5.86
CA LEU A 96 1.18 -14.55 -4.56
C LEU A 96 0.02 -14.65 -3.56
N PHE A 97 -0.98 -13.76 -3.66
CA PHE A 97 -2.19 -13.82 -2.83
C PHE A 97 -3.19 -14.89 -3.26
N GLY A 98 -2.89 -15.65 -4.32
CA GLY A 98 -3.77 -16.69 -4.88
C GLY A 98 -3.08 -18.03 -5.17
N LYS A 99 -1.76 -18.09 -5.29
CA LYS A 99 -1.02 -19.35 -5.27
C LYS A 99 -0.85 -19.81 -3.82
N GLU A 100 -0.77 -21.12 -3.61
CA GLU A 100 -0.53 -21.77 -2.32
C GLU A 100 0.82 -21.33 -1.71
N LEU A 101 0.91 -20.08 -1.26
CA LEU A 101 2.09 -19.59 -0.58
C LEU A 101 2.03 -20.13 0.84
N LYS A 102 2.61 -21.31 1.00
CA LYS A 102 2.73 -21.95 2.30
C LYS A 102 3.81 -21.20 3.09
N VAL A 103 3.37 -20.24 3.91
CA VAL A 103 4.24 -19.54 4.87
C VAL A 103 4.39 -20.43 6.10
N ASP A 104 5.43 -21.24 6.08
CA ASP A 104 5.75 -22.21 7.14
C ASP A 104 6.83 -21.70 8.11
N THR A 105 7.52 -20.61 7.76
CA THR A 105 8.64 -20.07 8.54
C THR A 105 8.51 -18.57 8.78
N ARG A 106 9.08 -18.09 9.90
CA ARG A 106 9.20 -16.66 10.20
C ARG A 106 9.94 -15.91 9.10
N LYS A 107 11.02 -16.50 8.56
CA LYS A 107 11.81 -15.89 7.49
C LYS A 107 10.98 -15.66 6.23
N GLN A 108 10.14 -16.62 5.84
CA GLN A 108 9.22 -16.46 4.72
C GLN A 108 8.17 -15.37 4.99
N LEU A 109 7.54 -15.38 6.19
CA LEU A 109 6.56 -14.37 6.57
C LEU A 109 7.13 -12.96 6.45
N PHE A 110 8.30 -12.73 7.07
CA PHE A 110 8.92 -11.42 7.10
C PHE A 110 9.50 -11.01 5.74
N THR A 111 9.98 -11.96 4.93
CA THR A 111 10.44 -11.66 3.56
C THR A 111 9.27 -11.22 2.68
N PHE A 112 8.13 -11.90 2.80
CA PHE A 112 6.92 -11.51 2.09
C PHE A 112 6.43 -10.13 2.55
N ALA A 113 6.28 -9.95 3.87
CA ALA A 113 5.84 -8.68 4.44
C ALA A 113 6.76 -7.53 3.99
N LEU A 114 8.09 -7.72 4.02
CA LEU A 114 9.04 -6.71 3.56
C LEU A 114 8.80 -6.24 2.13
N GLN A 115 8.45 -7.17 1.22
CA GLN A 115 8.15 -6.81 -0.16
C GLN A 115 6.84 -6.02 -0.24
N ALA A 116 5.79 -6.50 0.43
CA ALA A 116 4.51 -5.80 0.51
C ALA A 116 4.67 -4.35 1.02
N GLU A 117 5.42 -4.14 2.11
CA GLU A 117 5.68 -2.80 2.65
C GLU A 117 6.39 -1.89 1.65
N LYS A 118 7.40 -2.39 0.94
CA LYS A 118 8.14 -1.60 -0.07
C LYS A 118 7.22 -1.16 -1.19
N ASP A 119 6.34 -2.06 -1.64
CA ASP A 119 5.39 -1.78 -2.71
C ASP A 119 4.36 -0.75 -2.25
N SER A 120 3.78 -0.90 -1.05
CA SER A 120 2.88 0.08 -0.43
C SER A 120 3.53 1.46 -0.33
N ILE A 121 4.77 1.55 0.17
CA ILE A 121 5.52 2.82 0.26
C ILE A 121 5.66 3.47 -1.12
N LEU A 122 6.08 2.71 -2.13
CA LEU A 122 6.28 3.23 -3.49
C LEU A 122 4.97 3.76 -4.07
N MET A 123 3.88 3.00 -3.91
CA MET A 123 2.55 3.38 -4.39
C MET A 123 2.05 4.66 -3.71
N TYR A 124 2.14 4.75 -2.38
CA TYR A 124 1.73 5.96 -1.66
C TYR A 124 2.62 7.16 -1.98
N GLN A 125 3.92 6.98 -2.17
CA GLN A 125 4.83 8.06 -2.60
C GLN A 125 4.42 8.64 -3.94
N GLU A 126 4.04 7.78 -4.89
CA GLU A 126 3.58 8.21 -6.19
C GLU A 126 2.25 8.98 -6.09
N LEU A 127 1.30 8.49 -5.29
CA LEU A 127 0.05 9.22 -5.02
C LEU A 127 0.27 10.59 -4.38
N VAL A 128 1.17 10.69 -3.39
CA VAL A 128 1.56 11.96 -2.74
C VAL A 128 2.08 12.97 -3.76
N SER A 129 2.79 12.50 -4.79
CA SER A 129 3.35 13.39 -5.84
C SER A 129 2.28 14.01 -6.75
N GLN A 130 1.10 13.38 -6.82
CA GLN A 130 0.03 13.75 -7.76
C GLN A 130 -1.14 14.50 -7.10
N VAL A 131 -1.22 14.53 -5.76
CA VAL A 131 -2.26 15.25 -5.04
C VAL A 131 -1.77 16.59 -4.46
N PRO A 132 -2.64 17.60 -4.27
CA PRO A 132 -2.24 18.89 -3.72
C PRO A 132 -1.67 18.77 -2.29
N LYS A 133 -0.53 19.40 -1.99
CA LYS A 133 0.18 19.30 -0.70
C LYS A 133 -0.64 19.63 0.55
N ASN A 134 -1.66 20.48 0.42
CA ASN A 134 -2.51 20.92 1.53
C ASN A 134 -3.83 20.12 1.63
N SER A 135 -4.02 19.11 0.78
CA SER A 135 -5.23 18.30 0.72
C SER A 135 -5.26 17.20 1.79
N LYS A 136 -6.46 16.70 2.12
CA LYS A 136 -6.62 15.50 2.98
C LYS A 136 -5.93 14.26 2.40
N PRO A 137 -6.05 13.94 1.09
CA PRO A 137 -5.31 12.84 0.48
C PRO A 137 -3.80 12.92 0.69
N TYR A 138 -3.20 14.10 0.50
CA TYR A 138 -1.76 14.27 0.70
C TYR A 138 -1.33 13.91 2.13
N ARG A 139 -2.08 14.39 3.13
CA ARG A 139 -1.80 14.10 4.54
C ARG A 139 -1.94 12.59 4.80
N LEU A 140 -3.05 11.99 4.38
CA LEU A 140 -3.28 10.56 4.61
C LEU A 140 -2.18 9.71 3.99
N PHE A 141 -1.88 9.89 2.70
CA PHE A 141 -0.84 9.09 2.04
C PHE A 141 0.54 9.33 2.65
N SER A 142 0.84 10.57 3.07
CA SER A 142 2.09 10.87 3.78
C SER A 142 2.20 10.16 5.13
N ASP A 143 1.08 10.01 5.83
CA ASP A 143 1.04 9.32 7.12
C ASP A 143 1.12 7.80 6.93
N LEU A 144 0.42 7.23 5.94
CA LEU A 144 0.56 5.82 5.56
C LEU A 144 2.01 5.47 5.21
N ILE A 145 2.71 6.30 4.41
CA ILE A 145 4.15 6.08 4.11
C ILE A 145 5.00 5.99 5.38
N LYS A 146 4.70 6.81 6.41
CA LYS A 146 5.46 6.77 7.67
C LYS A 146 5.16 5.48 8.45
N GLU A 147 3.90 5.06 8.47
CA GLU A 147 3.46 3.81 9.10
C GLU A 147 4.16 2.61 8.45
N GLU A 148 4.08 2.46 7.12
CA GLU A 148 4.72 1.35 6.39
C GLU A 148 6.25 1.35 6.53
N ARG A 149 6.89 2.52 6.62
CA ARG A 149 8.33 2.61 6.93
C ARG A 149 8.65 2.08 8.33
N GLY A 150 7.76 2.32 9.29
CA GLY A 150 7.84 1.75 10.63
C GLY A 150 7.72 0.24 10.62
N HIS A 151 6.75 -0.30 9.87
CA HIS A 151 6.57 -1.74 9.67
C HIS A 151 7.82 -2.36 9.00
N MET A 152 8.30 -1.76 7.91
CA MET A 152 9.52 -2.17 7.21
C MET A 152 10.72 -2.24 8.14
N PHE A 153 10.93 -1.22 8.99
CA PHE A 153 12.04 -1.24 9.95
C PHE A 153 11.91 -2.38 10.97
N PHE A 154 10.71 -2.60 11.51
CA PHE A 154 10.44 -3.73 12.39
C PHE A 154 10.75 -5.07 11.70
N ILE A 155 10.29 -5.25 10.46
CA ILE A 155 10.51 -6.47 9.66
C ILE A 155 12.01 -6.72 9.41
N LEU A 156 12.76 -5.68 9.02
CA LEU A 156 14.20 -5.78 8.78
C LEU A 156 14.96 -6.22 10.04
N LYS A 157 14.58 -5.68 11.21
CA LYS A 157 15.14 -6.13 12.49
C LYS A 157 14.88 -7.61 12.73
N GLN A 158 13.66 -8.07 12.49
CA GLN A 158 13.30 -9.48 12.63
C GLN A 158 14.06 -10.39 11.67
N LEU A 159 14.23 -9.98 10.41
CA LEU A 159 15.03 -10.74 9.43
C LEU A 159 16.50 -10.82 9.82
N HIS A 160 17.08 -9.73 10.35
CA HIS A 160 18.45 -9.71 10.83
C HIS A 160 18.67 -10.69 12.00
N GLU A 161 17.72 -10.77 12.93
CA GLU A 161 17.76 -11.72 14.06
C GLU A 161 17.62 -13.20 13.61
N LEU A 162 17.06 -13.44 12.42
CA LEU A 162 16.88 -14.77 11.82
C LEU A 162 17.99 -15.14 10.82
N SER A 163 19.01 -14.30 10.67
CA SER A 163 20.15 -14.47 9.75
C SER A 163 21.27 -15.28 10.41
#